data_AF-G9KFH6-F1
#
_entry.id   AF-G9KFH6-F1
#
_cell.length_a   1.000
_cell.length_b   1.000
_cell.length_c   1.000
_cell.angle_alpha   90.00
_cell.angle_beta   90.00
_cell.angle_gamma   90.00
#
_symmetry.space_group_name_H-M   'P 1'
#
loop_
_entity.id
_entity.type
_entity.pdbx_description
1 polymer ?
#
loop_
_entity_poly.entity_id
_entity_poly.type
_entity_poly.pdbx_seq_one_letter_code
_entity_poly.pdbx_strand_id
1 'polypeptide(L)'
;MATQRKHLVKDFNPYITCYICKGYLIKPTTVTECLHTFCKTCIVQHFEDSNDCPRCGNQVHETNPLEMLRLDNTLEEIIFKLVPGLREQELERESEFWKKNKPQENGQ
;
A
#
# COMPACT_ATOMS: atom_id res chain seq x y z
N MET A 1 37.06 5.69 12.43
CA MET A 1 36.06 6.01 11.39
C MET A 1 34.99 4.95 11.45
N ALA A 2 33.73 5.31 11.72
CA ALA A 2 32.65 4.31 11.75
C ALA A 2 32.42 3.79 10.32
N THR A 3 32.70 2.52 10.07
CA THR A 3 32.33 1.83 8.83
C THR A 3 30.81 1.89 8.66
N GLN A 4 30.35 2.71 7.72
CA GLN A 4 28.93 2.82 7.40
C GLN A 4 28.46 1.49 6.79
N ARG A 5 27.67 0.72 7.54
CA ARG A 5 27.06 -0.52 7.04
C ARG A 5 26.10 -0.17 5.91
N LYS A 6 26.33 -0.74 4.72
CA LYS A 6 25.41 -0.63 3.58
C LYS A 6 24.42 -1.79 3.68
N HIS A 7 23.14 -1.47 3.68
CA HIS A 7 22.04 -2.44 3.59
C HIS A 7 21.49 -2.45 2.16
N LEU A 8 21.10 -3.62 1.68
CA LEU A 8 20.43 -3.76 0.40
C LEU A 8 18.93 -3.54 0.59
N VAL A 9 18.24 -3.01 -0.43
CA VAL A 9 16.78 -2.79 -0.38
C VAL A 9 16.03 -4.07 -0.01
N LYS A 10 16.48 -5.21 -0.56
CA LYS A 10 15.89 -6.54 -0.30
C LYS A 10 15.85 -6.92 1.19
N ASP A 11 16.77 -6.37 1.99
CA ASP A 11 16.84 -6.64 3.42
C ASP A 11 15.64 -6.04 4.17
N PHE A 12 14.98 -5.05 3.55
CA PHE A 12 13.80 -4.38 4.10
C PHE A 12 12.47 -4.93 3.56
N ASN A 13 12.50 -5.72 2.48
CA ASN A 13 11.29 -6.26 1.82
C ASN A 13 10.24 -6.84 2.79
N PRO A 14 10.59 -7.63 3.83
CA PRO A 14 9.62 -8.17 4.78
C PRO A 14 8.74 -7.12 5.47
N TYR A 15 9.19 -5.87 5.54
CA TYR A 15 8.54 -4.75 6.20
C TYR A 15 7.84 -3.78 5.23
N ILE A 16 8.14 -3.85 3.93
CA ILE A 16 7.68 -2.87 2.93
C ILE A 16 6.89 -3.50 1.77
N THR A 17 6.65 -4.81 1.81
CA THR A 17 5.83 -5.52 0.81
C THR A 17 4.45 -5.86 1.34
N CYS A 18 3.43 -5.67 0.50
CA CYS A 18 2.04 -6.00 0.78
C CYS A 18 1.84 -7.52 0.85
N TYR A 19 1.17 -8.00 1.89
CA TYR A 19 0.87 -9.41 2.03
C TYR A 19 -0.12 -9.94 0.97
N ILE A 20 -0.99 -9.08 0.43
CA ILE A 20 -2.01 -9.46 -0.57
C ILE A 20 -1.37 -9.54 -1.97
N CYS A 21 -0.92 -8.40 -2.53
CA CYS A 21 -0.42 -8.34 -3.90
C CYS A 21 1.05 -8.76 -4.06
N LYS A 22 1.78 -8.98 -2.95
CA LYS A 22 3.21 -9.31 -2.91
C LYS A 22 4.16 -8.25 -3.50
N GLY A 23 3.65 -7.11 -3.95
CA GLY A 23 4.44 -5.94 -4.37
C GLY A 23 4.80 -5.02 -3.20
N TYR A 24 5.53 -3.94 -3.46
CA TYR A 24 5.76 -2.87 -2.48
C TYR A 24 4.43 -2.21 -2.09
N LEU A 25 4.33 -1.75 -0.84
CA LEU A 25 3.14 -1.04 -0.39
C LEU A 25 3.01 0.30 -1.13
N ILE A 26 1.87 0.49 -1.82
CA ILE A 26 1.46 1.76 -2.43
C ILE A 26 0.25 2.26 -1.67
N LYS A 27 0.28 3.52 -1.21
CA LYS A 27 -0.73 4.06 -0.28
C LYS A 27 -0.91 3.09 0.89
N PRO A 28 0.16 2.78 1.66
CA PRO A 28 0.08 1.85 2.79
C PRO A 28 -1.05 2.24 3.73
N THR A 29 -1.91 1.28 4.03
CA THR A 29 -3.05 1.41 4.92
C THR A 29 -2.94 0.34 5.99
N THR A 30 -2.91 0.79 7.24
CA THR A 30 -2.73 -0.04 8.43
C THR A 30 -4.07 -0.31 9.10
N VAL A 31 -4.29 -1.56 9.48
CA VAL A 31 -5.39 -1.98 10.36
C VAL A 31 -5.03 -1.64 11.80
N THR A 32 -5.80 -0.80 12.48
CA THR A 32 -5.45 -0.29 13.83
C THR A 32 -5.44 -1.37 14.90
N GLU A 33 -6.31 -2.38 14.79
CA GLU A 33 -6.46 -3.45 15.79
C GLU A 33 -5.26 -4.41 15.87
N CYS A 34 -4.55 -4.62 14.75
CA CYS A 34 -3.45 -5.59 14.67
C CYS A 34 -2.16 -5.04 14.07
N LEU A 35 -2.15 -3.77 13.66
CA LEU A 35 -1.02 -3.05 13.06
C LEU A 35 -0.42 -3.70 11.81
N HIS A 36 -1.19 -4.54 11.11
CA HIS A 36 -0.78 -5.05 9.80
C HIS A 36 -1.11 -4.04 8.69
N THR A 37 -0.16 -3.86 7.78
CA THR A 37 -0.25 -2.87 6.70
C THR A 37 -0.31 -3.54 5.33
N PHE A 38 -1.13 -2.96 4.46
CA PHE A 38 -1.41 -3.42 3.10
C PHE A 38 -1.48 -2.21 2.16
N CYS A 39 -1.52 -2.41 0.84
CA CYS A 39 -1.89 -1.31 -0.07
C CYS A 39 -3.35 -0.92 0.16
N LYS A 40 -3.68 0.39 0.05
CA LYS A 40 -5.05 0.88 0.21
C LYS A 40 -6.08 0.09 -0.60
N THR A 41 -5.82 -0.09 -1.90
CA THR A 41 -6.73 -0.80 -2.79
C THR A 41 -6.89 -2.27 -2.39
N CYS A 42 -5.78 -2.94 -2.03
CA CYS A 42 -5.81 -4.34 -1.64
C CYS A 42 -6.66 -4.59 -0.38
N ILE A 43 -6.48 -3.80 0.68
CA ILE A 43 -7.23 -4.05 1.93
C ILE A 43 -8.69 -3.60 1.83
N VAL A 44 -8.97 -2.52 1.10
CA VAL A 44 -10.35 -2.08 0.86
C VAL A 44 -11.12 -3.14 0.07
N GLN A 45 -10.53 -3.69 -0.99
CA GLN A 45 -11.14 -4.77 -1.78
C GLN A 45 -11.34 -6.05 -0.95
N HIS A 46 -10.36 -6.44 -0.13
CA HIS A 46 -10.50 -7.61 0.75
C HIS A 46 -11.69 -7.48 1.71
N PHE A 47 -11.92 -6.27 2.23
CA PHE A 47 -13.04 -5.99 3.14
C PHE A 47 -14.42 -5.94 2.46
N GLU A 48 -14.50 -6.11 1.14
CA GLU A 48 -15.78 -6.35 0.45
C GLU A 48 -16.31 -7.77 0.74
N ASP A 49 -15.42 -8.74 1.00
CA ASP A 49 -15.75 -10.16 1.15
C ASP A 49 -15.53 -10.72 2.57
N SER A 50 -14.71 -10.08 3.40
CA SER A 50 -14.35 -10.59 4.73
C SER A 50 -14.02 -9.47 5.70
N ASN A 51 -14.44 -9.59 6.96
CA ASN A 51 -14.06 -8.64 8.02
C ASN A 51 -12.76 -9.01 8.75
N ASP A 52 -12.07 -10.07 8.31
CA ASP A 52 -10.87 -10.59 8.98
C ASP A 52 -9.60 -10.02 8.36
N CYS A 53 -8.57 -9.82 9.18
CA CYS A 53 -7.28 -9.35 8.71
C CYS A 53 -6.62 -10.43 7.81
N PRO A 54 -6.22 -10.11 6.56
CA PRO A 54 -5.64 -11.10 5.65
C PRO A 54 -4.36 -11.77 6.15
N ARG A 55 -3.66 -11.14 7.11
CA ARG A 55 -2.35 -11.61 7.61
C ARG A 55 -2.46 -12.49 8.86
N CYS A 56 -3.31 -12.12 9.82
CA CYS A 56 -3.44 -12.86 11.09
C CYS A 56 -4.77 -13.57 11.28
N GLY A 57 -5.78 -13.31 10.44
CA GLY A 57 -7.11 -13.92 10.54
C GLY A 57 -7.98 -13.38 11.68
N ASN A 58 -7.52 -12.39 12.44
CA ASN A 58 -8.35 -11.76 13.47
C ASN A 58 -9.44 -10.91 12.82
N GLN A 59 -10.66 -11.01 13.33
CA GLN A 59 -11.75 -10.11 12.96
C GLN A 59 -11.37 -8.66 13.30
N VAL A 60 -11.38 -7.79 12.30
CA VAL A 60 -10.98 -6.39 12.42
C VAL A 60 -12.09 -5.54 13.02
N HIS A 61 -13.33 -5.85 12.64
CA HIS A 61 -14.53 -5.20 13.17
C HIS A 61 -15.75 -6.09 12.93
N GLU A 62 -16.78 -5.98 13.76
CA GLU A 62 -17.98 -6.82 13.65
C GLU A 62 -18.77 -6.55 12.36
N THR A 63 -18.91 -5.27 11.99
CA THR A 63 -19.76 -4.83 10.86
C THR A 63 -18.98 -4.09 9.77
N ASN A 64 -18.30 -3.00 10.13
CA ASN A 64 -17.60 -2.13 9.19
C ASN A 64 -16.07 -2.07 9.44
N PRO A 65 -15.27 -2.97 8.84
CA PRO A 65 -13.82 -3.00 9.05
C PRO A 65 -13.07 -1.78 8.45
N LEU A 66 -13.71 -1.00 7.56
CA LEU A 66 -13.12 0.21 6.98
C LEU A 66 -12.88 1.31 8.03
N GLU A 67 -13.64 1.33 9.12
CA GLU A 67 -13.47 2.29 10.23
C GLU A 67 -12.15 2.10 10.98
N MET A 68 -11.56 0.90 10.88
CA MET A 68 -10.29 0.54 11.52
C MET A 68 -9.08 0.68 10.59
N LEU A 69 -9.25 1.32 9.42
CA LEU A 69 -8.18 1.60 8.48
C LEU A 69 -7.63 3.01 8.65
N ARG A 70 -6.30 3.14 8.68
CA ARG A 70 -5.59 4.42 8.66
C ARG A 70 -4.51 4.41 7.59
N LEU A 71 -4.42 5.48 6.81
CA LEU A 71 -3.29 5.68 5.90
C LEU A 71 -2.03 5.94 6.71
N ASP A 72 -0.95 5.23 6.35
CA ASP A 72 0.35 5.37 6.98
C ASP A 72 1.29 6.18 6.08
N ASN A 73 1.09 7.50 6.07
CA ASN A 73 1.89 8.42 5.26
C ASN A 73 3.38 8.40 5.64
N THR A 74 3.71 8.03 6.89
CA THR A 74 5.10 7.96 7.33
C THR A 74 5.78 6.74 6.73
N LEU A 75 5.12 5.58 6.77
CA LEU A 75 5.61 4.38 6.11
C LEU A 75 5.71 4.58 4.59
N GLU A 76 4.75 5.26 3.97
CA GLU A 76 4.83 5.60 2.54
C GLU A 76 6.11 6.39 2.21
N GLU A 77 6.38 7.45 2.96
CA GLU A 77 7.59 8.26 2.78
C GLU A 77 8.88 7.47 3.03
N ILE A 78 8.88 6.55 4.00
CA ILE A 78 10.00 5.65 4.24
C ILE A 78 10.22 4.74 3.03
N ILE A 79 9.16 4.12 2.50
CA ILE A 79 9.23 3.20 1.37
C ILE A 79 9.75 3.92 0.13
N PHE A 80 9.23 5.10 -0.19
CA PHE A 80 9.69 5.87 -1.35
C PHE A 80 11.13 6.38 -1.21
N LYS A 81 11.62 6.59 0.02
CA LYS A 81 13.03 6.91 0.25
C LYS A 81 13.95 5.69 0.20
N LEU A 82 13.44 4.50 0.55
CA LEU A 82 14.21 3.26 0.55
C LEU A 82 14.30 2.61 -0.84
N VAL A 83 13.22 2.66 -1.63
CA VAL A 83 13.13 1.97 -2.93
C VAL A 83 13.35 2.96 -4.08
N PRO A 84 14.51 2.94 -4.75
CA PRO A 84 14.82 3.91 -5.80
C PRO A 84 13.83 3.82 -6.98
N GLY A 85 13.34 4.98 -7.44
CA GLY A 85 12.48 5.07 -8.62
C GLY A 85 11.01 4.66 -8.40
N LEU A 86 10.65 4.17 -7.21
CA LEU A 86 9.30 3.64 -6.98
C LEU A 86 8.22 4.72 -7.08
N ARG A 87 8.49 5.91 -6.54
CA ARG A 87 7.55 7.04 -6.59
C ARG A 87 7.31 7.48 -8.03
N GLU A 88 8.39 7.64 -8.80
CA GLU A 88 8.35 8.07 -10.19
C GLU A 88 7.60 7.07 -11.06
N GLN A 89 7.85 5.77 -10.87
CA GLN A 89 7.13 4.71 -11.57
C GLN A 89 5.64 4.71 -11.28
N GLU A 90 5.23 4.95 -10.03
CA GLU A 90 3.80 4.99 -9.68
C GLU A 90 3.11 6.22 -10.27
N LEU A 91 3.76 7.39 -10.25
CA LEU A 91 3.26 8.59 -10.91
C LEU A 91 3.14 8.42 -12.43
N GLU A 92 4.11 7.74 -13.06
CA GLU A 92 4.08 7.43 -14.48
C GLU A 92 2.90 6.53 -14.83
N ARG A 93 2.68 5.44 -14.07
CA ARG A 93 1.53 4.55 -14.24
C ARG A 93 0.19 5.27 -14.10
N GLU A 94 0.05 6.13 -13.08
CA GLU A 94 -1.15 6.94 -12.89
C GLU A 94 -1.35 7.88 -14.10
N SER A 95 -0.31 8.54 -14.59
CA SER A 95 -0.37 9.41 -15.77
C SER A 95 -0.79 8.67 -17.04
N GLU A 96 -0.20 7.49 -17.29
CA GLU A 96 -0.51 6.64 -18.44
C GLU A 96 -1.96 6.16 -18.42
N PHE A 97 -2.47 5.74 -17.25
CA PHE A 97 -3.86 5.33 -17.08
C PHE A 97 -4.82 6.45 -17.49
N TRP A 98 -4.61 7.68 -17.00
CA TRP A 98 -5.50 8.80 -17.33
C TRP A 98 -5.37 9.26 -18.78
N LYS A 99 -4.18 9.18 -19.40
CA LYS A 99 -4.00 9.45 -20.83
C LYS A 99 -4.81 8.47 -21.69
N LYS A 100 -4.84 7.20 -21.30
CA LYS A 100 -5.57 6.13 -22.02
C LYS A 100 -7.08 6.20 -21.81
N ASN A 101 -7.53 6.61 -20.61
CA ASN A 101 -8.93 6.61 -20.20
C ASN A 101 -9.55 8.01 -20.16
N LYS A 102 -9.08 8.96 -21.01
CA LYS A 102 -9.71 10.28 -21.10
C LYS A 102 -11.23 10.10 -21.34
N PRO A 103 -12.10 10.76 -20.54
CA PRO A 103 -13.53 10.75 -20.83
C PRO A 103 -13.73 11.28 -22.24
N GLN A 104 -14.52 10.58 -23.06
CA GLN A 104 -15.06 11.20 -24.26
C GLN A 104 -15.92 12.38 -23.78
N GLU A 105 -15.51 13.60 -24.12
CA GLU A 105 -16.41 14.74 -23.99
C GLU A 105 -17.61 14.46 -24.88
N ASN A 106 -18.74 14.06 -24.27
CA ASN A 106 -20.03 14.04 -24.95
C ASN A 106 -20.42 15.49 -25.22
N GLY A 107 -19.86 16.07 -26.28
CA GLY A 107 -20.34 17.29 -26.89
C GLY A 107 -21.55 17.00 -27.75
N GLN A 108 -22.74 17.19 -27.18
CA GLN A 108 -23.95 17.62 -27.90
C GLN A 108 -24.95 18.25 -26.94
#